data_AF-A0A938BA06-F1
#
_entry.id   AF-A0A938BA06-F1
#
_cell.length_a   1.000
_cell.length_b   1.000
_cell.length_c   1.000
_cell.angle_alpha   90.00
_cell.angle_beta   90.00
_cell.angle_gamma   90.00
#
_symmetry.space_group_name_H-M   'P 1'
#
loop_
_entity.id
_entity.type
_entity.pdbx_description
1 polymer ?
#
loop_
_entity_poly.entity_id
_entity_poly.type
_entity_poly.pdbx_seq_one_letter_code
_entity_poly.pdbx_strand_id
1 'polypeptide(L)'
;MSRAARNTASPSPQRFVILAIALGKKLWRFSWKNAFARRGVSPKFPYIQEGGRGPAYNPTEHHPLLIPTTGASGPNWGFDDLVWAVQQAMNGKIAALTFHGVPDLDHPWVHTPPEAFVRYMEYLRDEGCTVIARRNLVKYVAPAGV
;
A
#
# COMPACT_ATOMS: atom_id res chain seq x y z
N MET A 1 -32.95 30.04 22.90
CA MET A 1 -31.49 29.82 23.06
C MET A 1 -31.17 28.43 22.50
N SER A 2 -30.68 28.36 21.25
CA SER A 2 -30.37 27.08 20.58
C SER A 2 -28.89 26.74 20.81
N ARG A 3 -28.63 25.55 21.35
CA ARG A 3 -27.27 25.02 21.58
C ARG A 3 -26.76 24.50 20.24
N ALA A 4 -25.84 25.22 19.63
CA ALA A 4 -25.18 24.80 18.40
C ALA A 4 -24.57 23.40 18.60
N ALA A 5 -25.04 22.43 17.80
CA ALA A 5 -24.44 21.12 17.70
C ALA A 5 -23.00 21.32 17.20
N ARG A 6 -22.03 20.98 18.04
CA ARG A 6 -20.63 20.89 17.63
C ARG A 6 -20.53 19.78 16.60
N ASN A 7 -20.38 20.17 15.35
CA ASN A 7 -20.16 19.29 14.22
C ASN A 7 -18.71 18.75 14.33
N THR A 8 -18.49 17.75 15.17
CA THR A 8 -17.22 17.02 15.20
C THR A 8 -17.31 15.90 14.17
N ALA A 9 -17.24 16.27 12.89
CA ALA A 9 -16.90 15.31 11.84
C ALA A 9 -15.48 14.83 12.15
N SER A 10 -15.37 13.64 12.74
CA SER A 10 -14.10 12.90 12.78
C SER A 10 -13.64 12.76 11.33
N PRO A 11 -12.41 13.19 10.96
CA PRO A 11 -11.97 13.09 9.58
C PRO A 11 -11.91 11.60 9.25
N SER A 12 -12.90 11.11 8.51
CA SER A 12 -12.82 9.79 7.91
C SER A 12 -11.57 9.82 7.02
N PRO A 13 -10.59 8.95 7.24
CA PRO A 13 -9.32 9.03 6.53
C PRO A 13 -9.57 8.94 5.03
N GLN A 14 -9.20 10.01 4.31
CA GLN A 14 -9.47 10.14 2.88
C GLN A 14 -8.54 9.25 2.03
N ARG A 15 -7.48 8.70 2.63
CA ARG A 15 -6.44 7.91 1.97
C ARG A 15 -6.13 6.60 2.69
N PHE A 16 -6.16 5.50 1.95
CA PHE A 16 -5.82 4.16 2.43
C PHE A 16 -4.55 3.65 1.76
N VAL A 17 -3.64 3.10 2.58
CA VAL A 17 -2.37 2.55 2.12
C VAL A 17 -2.21 1.13 2.66
N ILE A 18 -1.93 0.18 1.78
CA ILE A 18 -1.56 -1.19 2.15
C ILE A 18 -0.04 -1.26 2.16
N LEU A 19 0.52 -1.64 3.31
CA LEU A 19 1.94 -1.93 3.43
C LEU A 19 2.19 -3.42 3.18
N ALA A 20 3.10 -3.73 2.25
CA ALA A 20 3.66 -5.06 2.05
C ALA A 20 5.18 -4.99 2.23
N ILE A 21 5.72 -5.71 3.21
CA ILE A 21 7.17 -5.94 3.31
C ILE A 21 7.43 -7.31 2.67
N ALA A 22 8.27 -7.35 1.64
CA ALA A 22 8.67 -8.59 0.98
C ALA A 22 9.68 -9.34 1.85
N LEU A 23 9.22 -9.97 2.93
CA LEU A 23 10.08 -10.79 3.77
C LEU A 23 10.70 -11.92 2.93
N GLY A 24 12.03 -11.96 2.91
CA GLY A 24 12.85 -12.96 2.21
C GLY A 24 12.38 -14.40 2.47
N LYS A 25 12.71 -15.27 1.51
CA LYS A 25 12.24 -16.66 1.28
C LYS A 25 12.08 -17.52 2.55
N LYS A 26 11.07 -17.28 3.40
CA LYS A 26 10.76 -18.14 4.55
C LYS A 26 9.38 -17.84 5.19
N LEU A 27 8.31 -17.68 4.41
CA LEU A 27 6.96 -17.87 4.96
C LEU A 27 5.89 -18.07 3.87
N TRP A 28 5.98 -19.15 3.08
CA TRP A 28 4.85 -19.61 2.27
C TRP A 28 3.96 -20.54 3.10
N ARG A 29 3.17 -19.99 4.02
CA ARG A 29 2.03 -20.72 4.59
C ARG A 29 0.81 -20.39 3.76
N PHE A 30 0.53 -21.25 2.77
CA PHE A 30 -0.66 -21.15 1.93
C PHE A 30 -1.89 -21.46 2.80
N SER A 31 -2.56 -20.42 3.28
CA SER A 31 -3.91 -20.56 3.82
C SER A 31 -4.90 -20.37 2.68
N TRP A 32 -5.77 -21.35 2.46
CA TRP A 32 -6.90 -21.29 1.53
C TRP A 32 -7.94 -20.20 1.88
N LYS A 33 -7.79 -19.49 3.00
CA LYS A 33 -8.65 -18.37 3.44
C LYS A 33 -8.18 -17.00 2.93
N ASN A 34 -7.53 -16.92 1.76
CA ASN A 34 -7.04 -15.65 1.24
C ASN A 34 -8.04 -15.03 0.26
N ALA A 35 -8.94 -14.21 0.81
CA ALA A 35 -9.94 -13.42 0.08
C ALA A 35 -9.35 -12.30 -0.81
N PHE A 36 -8.07 -11.99 -0.59
CA PHE A 36 -7.32 -10.96 -1.32
C PHE A 36 -5.93 -11.50 -1.67
N ALA A 37 -5.35 -11.05 -2.79
CA ALA A 37 -3.99 -11.39 -3.17
C ALA A 37 -3.32 -10.22 -3.92
N ARG A 38 -2.03 -10.02 -3.67
CA ARG A 38 -1.20 -9.08 -4.43
C ARG A 38 -0.62 -9.83 -5.62
N ARG A 39 -0.92 -9.36 -6.82
CA ARG A 39 -0.36 -9.89 -8.06
C ARG A 39 0.92 -9.17 -8.46
N GLY A 40 1.03 -7.88 -8.12
CA GLY A 40 2.05 -7.00 -8.69
C GLY A 40 1.57 -6.35 -10.00
N VAL A 41 2.51 -5.77 -10.74
CA VAL A 41 2.23 -4.93 -11.93
C VAL A 41 2.01 -5.76 -13.22
N SER A 42 2.74 -6.86 -13.41
CA SER A 42 2.67 -7.74 -14.60
C SER A 42 1.44 -8.68 -14.61
N PRO A 43 0.89 -9.10 -15.78
CA PRO A 43 1.29 -8.72 -17.15
C PRO A 43 0.65 -7.42 -17.65
N LYS A 44 -0.24 -6.80 -16.86
CA LYS A 44 -1.00 -5.61 -17.32
C LYS A 44 -0.13 -4.35 -17.42
N PHE A 45 0.99 -4.32 -16.70
CA PHE A 45 1.95 -3.23 -16.66
C PHE A 45 3.38 -3.81 -16.65
N PRO A 46 4.37 -3.11 -17.23
CA PRO A 46 5.75 -3.58 -17.24
C PRO A 46 6.24 -3.80 -15.81
N TYR A 47 6.90 -4.94 -15.59
CA TYR A 47 7.58 -5.22 -14.33
C TYR A 47 8.95 -4.56 -14.35
N ILE A 48 9.22 -3.74 -13.34
CA ILE A 48 10.50 -3.04 -13.15
C ILE A 48 11.19 -3.71 -11.98
N GLN A 49 12.31 -4.39 -12.23
CA GLN A 49 13.07 -5.10 -11.20
C GLN A 49 13.67 -4.13 -10.17
N GLU A 50 13.94 -2.91 -10.62
CA GLU A 50 14.55 -1.81 -9.87
C GLU A 50 13.53 -1.02 -9.02
N GLY A 51 12.30 -1.52 -8.89
CA GLY A 51 11.22 -0.81 -8.24
C GLY A 51 10.67 0.35 -9.08
N GLY A 52 9.64 1.03 -8.56
CA GLY A 52 9.02 2.16 -9.24
C GLY A 52 7.51 2.26 -9.04
N ARG A 53 6.91 3.12 -9.86
CA ARG A 53 5.48 3.47 -9.84
C ARG A 53 4.62 2.40 -10.52
N GLY A 54 3.40 2.29 -10.06
CA GLY A 54 2.35 1.46 -10.66
C GLY A 54 0.96 1.94 -10.28
N PRO A 55 -0.10 1.27 -10.73
CA PRO A 55 -1.47 1.73 -10.49
C PRO A 55 -1.93 1.54 -9.04
N ALA A 56 -2.89 2.37 -8.63
CA ALA A 56 -3.63 2.15 -7.39
C ALA A 56 -4.58 0.93 -7.51
N TYR A 57 -4.87 0.29 -6.39
CA TYR A 57 -5.95 -0.68 -6.33
C TYR A 57 -7.29 0.05 -6.36
N ASN A 58 -8.14 -0.22 -7.35
CA ASN A 58 -9.52 0.22 -7.39
C ASN A 58 -10.45 -0.95 -7.05
N PRO A 59 -11.03 -0.99 -5.84
CA PRO A 59 -11.92 -2.08 -5.42
C PRO A 59 -13.13 -2.34 -6.32
N THR A 60 -13.62 -1.34 -7.06
CA THR A 60 -14.82 -1.47 -7.91
C THR A 60 -14.51 -2.04 -9.30
N GLU A 61 -13.24 -1.99 -9.73
CA GLU A 61 -12.80 -2.42 -11.06
C GLU A 61 -11.83 -3.61 -11.00
N HIS A 62 -10.99 -3.66 -9.97
CA HIS A 62 -9.96 -4.68 -9.83
C HIS A 62 -10.45 -5.84 -8.98
N HIS A 63 -10.32 -7.05 -9.54
CA HIS A 63 -10.58 -8.27 -8.81
C HIS A 63 -9.75 -8.32 -7.50
N PRO A 64 -10.34 -8.73 -6.35
CA PRO A 64 -9.65 -8.77 -5.04
C PRO A 64 -8.36 -9.59 -4.99
N LEU A 65 -8.20 -10.55 -5.90
CA LEU A 65 -6.99 -11.36 -6.07
C LEU A 65 -5.92 -10.75 -6.99
N LEU A 66 -6.20 -9.57 -7.56
CA LEU A 66 -5.32 -8.88 -8.52
C LEU A 66 -4.92 -7.50 -8.00
N ILE A 67 -4.66 -7.36 -6.70
CA ILE A 67 -4.19 -6.09 -6.12
C ILE A 67 -2.85 -5.73 -6.78
N PRO A 68 -2.74 -4.56 -7.45
CA PRO A 68 -1.50 -4.11 -8.06
C PRO A 68 -0.48 -3.67 -7.01
N THR A 69 0.69 -3.26 -7.46
CA THR A 69 1.65 -2.52 -6.64
C THR A 69 1.68 -1.10 -7.17
N THR A 70 1.36 -0.14 -6.30
CA THR A 70 1.33 1.30 -6.63
C THR A 70 2.70 1.91 -6.52
N GLY A 71 3.50 1.42 -5.56
CA GLY A 71 4.90 1.77 -5.41
C GLY A 71 5.70 0.58 -4.92
N ALA A 72 6.83 0.31 -5.56
CA ALA A 72 7.81 -0.67 -5.11
C ALA A 72 9.14 0.04 -4.84
N SER A 73 9.69 -0.10 -3.63
CA SER A 73 11.01 0.41 -3.32
C SER A 73 12.08 -0.27 -4.18
N GLY A 74 13.14 0.46 -4.53
CA GLY A 74 14.28 -0.05 -5.28
C GLY A 74 15.19 1.11 -5.71
N PRO A 75 16.22 0.88 -6.53
CA PRO A 75 17.16 1.92 -6.96
C PRO A 75 16.51 3.18 -7.53
N ASN A 76 15.38 3.03 -8.22
CA ASN A 76 14.68 4.12 -8.91
C ASN A 76 13.51 4.68 -8.09
N TRP A 77 13.44 4.38 -6.80
CA TRP A 77 12.36 4.81 -5.92
C TRP A 77 12.87 5.81 -4.88
N GLY A 78 12.33 7.03 -4.91
CA GLY A 78 12.62 8.10 -3.96
C GLY A 78 11.39 8.57 -3.17
N PHE A 79 11.60 9.62 -2.37
CA PHE A 79 10.54 10.25 -1.59
C PHE A 79 9.43 10.82 -2.48
N ASP A 80 9.77 11.41 -3.62
CA ASP A 80 8.77 11.97 -4.55
C ASP A 80 7.87 10.89 -5.15
N ASP A 81 8.38 9.66 -5.32
CA ASP A 81 7.59 8.51 -5.76
C ASP A 81 6.63 8.03 -4.67
N LEU A 82 7.05 8.08 -3.40
CA LEU A 82 6.16 7.85 -2.27
C LEU A 82 5.03 8.86 -2.26
N VAL A 83 5.36 10.15 -2.35
CA VAL A 83 4.37 11.24 -2.41
C VAL A 83 3.39 10.99 -3.55
N TRP A 84 3.90 10.71 -4.75
CA TRP A 84 3.07 10.40 -5.92
C TRP A 84 2.13 9.22 -5.67
N ALA A 85 2.63 8.12 -5.10
CA ALA A 85 1.84 6.91 -4.85
C ALA A 85 0.74 7.15 -3.81
N VAL A 86 1.02 7.93 -2.77
CA VAL A 86 0.03 8.32 -1.75
C VAL A 86 -1.08 9.17 -2.36
N GLN A 87 -0.76 10.07 -3.29
CA GLN A 87 -1.80 10.86 -3.98
C GLN A 87 -2.70 10.00 -4.89
N GLN A 88 -2.31 8.77 -5.23
CA GLN A 88 -3.20 7.84 -5.95
C GLN A 88 -4.27 7.20 -5.05
N ALA A 89 -4.13 7.26 -3.73
CA ALA A 89 -5.06 6.67 -2.76
C ALA A 89 -6.26 7.59 -2.48
N MET A 90 -6.92 8.09 -3.53
CA MET A 90 -8.09 8.95 -3.43
C MET A 90 -9.32 8.31 -4.07
N ASN A 91 -10.51 8.84 -3.77
CA ASN A 91 -11.77 8.46 -4.44
C ASN A 91 -12.05 6.94 -4.34
N GLY A 92 -11.83 6.36 -3.16
CA GLY A 92 -12.02 4.92 -2.91
C GLY A 92 -10.90 4.02 -3.40
N LYS A 93 -9.86 4.56 -4.06
CA LYS A 93 -8.67 3.81 -4.44
C LYS A 93 -7.69 3.67 -3.27
N ILE A 94 -6.88 2.63 -3.34
CA ILE A 94 -5.95 2.24 -2.28
C ILE A 94 -4.55 2.12 -2.88
N ALA A 95 -3.57 2.80 -2.29
CA ALA A 95 -2.18 2.63 -2.69
C ALA A 95 -1.59 1.38 -2.04
N ALA A 96 -0.91 0.54 -2.81
CA ALA A 96 -0.19 -0.63 -2.30
C ALA A 96 1.32 -0.37 -2.41
N LEU A 97 1.98 -0.14 -1.28
CA LEU A 97 3.41 0.11 -1.18
C LEU A 97 4.14 -1.18 -0.81
N THR A 98 5.17 -1.52 -1.57
CA THR A 98 6.02 -2.68 -1.33
C THR A 98 7.44 -2.25 -0.99
N PHE A 99 7.94 -2.72 0.14
CA PHE A 99 9.33 -2.55 0.56
C PHE A 99 10.04 -3.91 0.52
N HIS A 100 11.23 -3.99 -0.06
CA HIS A 100 12.00 -5.24 -0.10
C HIS A 100 12.47 -5.64 1.30
N GLY A 101 13.10 -4.70 2.01
CA GLY A 101 13.44 -4.86 3.43
C GLY A 101 14.02 -3.57 4.02
N VAL A 102 13.91 -3.47 5.35
CA VAL A 102 14.28 -2.30 6.15
C VAL A 102 15.13 -2.73 7.36
N PRO A 103 16.42 -3.07 7.19
CA PRO A 103 17.11 -3.23 5.92
C PRO A 103 16.91 -4.61 5.26
N ASP A 104 17.22 -4.70 3.95
CA ASP A 104 17.39 -5.97 3.25
C ASP A 104 18.90 -6.19 3.09
N LEU A 105 19.46 -7.11 3.87
CA LEU A 105 20.88 -7.42 3.84
C LEU A 105 21.23 -8.41 2.71
N ASP A 106 20.24 -9.18 2.25
CA ASP A 106 20.42 -10.21 1.21
C ASP A 106 20.31 -9.62 -0.20
N HIS A 107 19.54 -8.53 -0.36
CA HIS A 107 19.34 -7.84 -1.64
C HIS A 107 19.68 -6.34 -1.52
N PRO A 108 20.96 -5.99 -1.29
CA PRO A 108 21.35 -4.62 -0.94
C PRO A 108 21.04 -3.59 -2.03
N TRP A 109 20.89 -4.01 -3.29
CA TRP A 109 20.57 -3.11 -4.40
C TRP A 109 19.11 -2.61 -4.39
N VAL A 110 18.18 -3.29 -3.71
CA VAL A 110 16.74 -2.89 -3.62
C VAL A 110 16.30 -2.56 -2.19
N HIS A 111 17.26 -2.54 -1.26
CA HIS A 111 17.04 -2.22 0.14
C HIS A 111 16.48 -0.80 0.34
N THR A 112 15.57 -0.64 1.31
CA THR A 112 15.12 0.67 1.81
C THR A 112 15.82 1.03 3.12
N PRO A 113 16.68 2.07 3.16
CA PRO A 113 17.37 2.48 4.38
C PRO A 113 16.41 2.76 5.54
N PRO A 114 16.74 2.39 6.80
CA PRO A 114 15.86 2.62 7.94
C PRO A 114 15.41 4.08 8.09
N GLU A 115 16.31 5.04 7.86
CA GLU A 115 16.02 6.47 7.91
C GLU A 115 15.03 6.91 6.83
N ALA A 116 15.12 6.34 5.62
CA ALA A 116 14.16 6.59 4.56
C ALA A 116 12.79 6.02 4.92
N PHE A 117 12.75 4.81 5.48
CA PHE A 117 11.49 4.19 5.91
C PHE A 117 10.82 4.99 7.03
N VAL A 118 11.57 5.48 8.04
CA VAL A 118 11.04 6.36 9.09
C VAL A 118 10.42 7.60 8.48
N ARG A 119 11.15 8.30 7.60
CA ARG A 119 10.64 9.47 6.87
C ARG A 119 9.36 9.17 6.10
N TYR A 120 9.25 7.98 5.49
CA TYR A 120 8.05 7.57 4.77
C TYR A 120 6.87 7.36 5.72
N MET A 121 7.07 6.71 6.86
CA MET A 121 6.00 6.49 7.85
C MET A 121 5.53 7.81 8.48
N GLU A 122 6.44 8.74 8.75
CA GLU A 122 6.11 10.09 9.22
C GLU A 122 5.25 10.83 8.21
N TYR A 123 5.65 10.83 6.93
CA TYR A 123 4.84 11.44 5.86
C TYR A 123 3.43 10.82 5.76
N LEU A 124 3.30 9.50 5.83
CA LEU A 124 1.99 8.84 5.80
C LEU A 124 1.10 9.25 6.98
N ARG A 125 1.68 9.36 8.18
CA ARG A 125 0.97 9.83 9.37
C ARG A 125 0.51 11.27 9.19
N ASP A 126 1.40 12.15 8.73
CA ASP A 126 1.15 13.59 8.60
C ASP A 126 0.11 13.88 7.51
N GLU A 127 0.06 13.07 6.44
CA GLU A 127 -1.00 13.09 5.42
C GLU A 127 -2.33 12.46 5.85
N GLY A 128 -2.43 11.99 7.11
CA GLY A 128 -3.64 11.37 7.66
C GLY A 128 -4.00 10.03 7.00
N CYS A 129 -3.02 9.30 6.45
CA CYS A 129 -3.25 8.03 5.79
C CYS A 129 -3.64 6.94 6.80
N THR A 130 -4.61 6.11 6.44
CA THR A 130 -4.84 4.84 7.15
C THR A 130 -4.00 3.74 6.54
N VAL A 131 -2.95 3.36 7.27
CA VAL A 131 -2.03 2.30 6.87
C VAL A 131 -2.52 0.96 7.44
N ILE A 132 -2.75 -0.03 6.57
CA ILE A 132 -3.27 -1.34 6.95
C ILE A 132 -2.42 -2.48 6.39
N ALA A 133 -2.40 -3.59 7.12
CA ALA A 133 -1.96 -4.87 6.56
C ALA A 133 -3.01 -5.38 5.55
N ARG A 134 -2.56 -6.06 4.48
CA ARG A 134 -3.46 -6.66 3.45
C ARG A 134 -4.61 -7.48 4.05
N ARG A 135 -4.33 -8.25 5.11
CA ARG A 135 -5.36 -9.08 5.79
C ARG A 135 -6.54 -8.28 6.36
N ASN A 136 -6.33 -6.99 6.66
CA ASN A 136 -7.36 -6.11 7.19
C ASN A 136 -8.20 -5.44 6.10
N LEU A 137 -7.86 -5.63 4.81
CA LEU A 137 -8.58 -5.03 3.70
C LEU A 137 -10.07 -5.44 3.67
N VAL A 138 -10.39 -6.63 4.19
CA VAL A 138 -11.77 -7.12 4.36
C VAL A 138 -12.67 -6.21 5.19
N LYS A 139 -12.10 -5.33 6.02
CA LYS A 139 -12.86 -4.34 6.81
C LYS A 139 -13.34 -3.14 5.98
N TYR A 140 -12.78 -2.96 4.79
CA TYR A 140 -12.97 -1.76 3.96
C TYR A 140 -13.50 -2.09 2.56
N VAL A 141 -13.29 -3.31 2.09
CA VAL A 141 -13.61 -3.75 0.73
C VAL A 141 -14.20 -5.15 0.77
N ALA A 142 -15.19 -5.40 -0.10
CA ALA A 142 -15.76 -6.74 -0.28
C ALA A 142 -14.70 -7.73 -0.80
N PRO A 143 -14.53 -8.90 -0.17
CA PRO A 143 -13.59 -9.91 -0.65
C PRO A 143 -14.14 -10.65 -1.90
N ALA A 144 -13.29 -11.42 -2.58
CA ALA A 144 -13.74 -12.21 -3.74
C ALA A 144 -14.79 -13.27 -3.30
N GLY A 145 -15.98 -13.23 -3.91
CA GLY A 145 -17.00 -14.27 -3.80
C GLY A 145 -17.92 -14.19 -2.57
N VAL A 146 -18.34 -12.98 -2.18
CA VAL A 146 -19.44 -12.77 -1.21
C VAL A 146 -20.53 -11.95 -1.87
#